data_AF-A0A2V5X956-F1
#
_entry.id   AF-A0A2V5X956-F1
#
_cell.length_a   1.000
_cell.length_b   1.000
_cell.length_c   1.000
_cell.angle_alpha   90.00
_cell.angle_beta   90.00
_cell.angle_gamma   90.00
#
_symmetry.space_group_name_H-M   'P 1'
#
loop_
_entity.id
_entity.type
_entity.pdbx_description
1 polymer ?
#
loop_
_entity_poly.entity_id
_entity_poly.type
_entity_poly.pdbx_seq_one_letter_code
_entity_poly.pdbx_strand_id
1 'polypeptide(L)'
;MVRERTRRDFLALAGKSLGLAALSSATVASLLKNVEAAAKTVAHLTPEEAAMDEDYWAIIQNSFTVTRGIINLNNGGVSPSPRIVTEALVRYQWQQEDATAYTMWQILEPQSETIRTGLAELFGCDREEIAITR
;
A
#
# COMPACT_ATOMS: atom_id res chain seq x y z
N MET A 1 -29.51 22.76 14.33
CA MET A 1 -29.55 21.46 13.62
C MET A 1 -28.12 21.00 13.41
N VAL A 2 -27.58 20.21 14.35
CA VAL A 2 -26.19 19.72 14.28
C VAL A 2 -26.21 18.48 13.39
N ARG A 3 -25.52 18.53 12.25
CA ARG A 3 -25.42 17.42 11.32
C ARG A 3 -24.44 16.41 11.93
N GLU A 4 -24.92 15.25 12.36
CA GLU A 4 -24.06 14.15 12.82
C GLU A 4 -23.11 13.78 11.69
N ARG A 5 -21.80 13.98 11.89
CA ARG A 5 -20.78 13.46 10.96
C ARG A 5 -20.59 11.99 11.25
N THR A 6 -20.84 11.15 10.25
CA THR A 6 -20.55 9.72 10.38
C THR A 6 -19.05 9.47 10.28
N ARG A 7 -18.57 8.32 10.78
CA ARG A 7 -17.17 7.89 10.59
C ARG A 7 -16.77 7.88 9.12
N ARG A 8 -17.72 7.58 8.23
CA ARG A 8 -17.55 7.60 6.78
C ARG A 8 -17.30 9.01 6.26
N ASP A 9 -18.03 10.02 6.76
CA ASP A 9 -17.82 11.42 6.39
C ASP A 9 -16.47 11.93 6.86
N PHE A 10 -16.00 11.48 8.02
CA PHE A 10 -14.67 11.80 8.53
C PHE A 10 -13.56 11.19 7.67
N LEU A 11 -13.64 9.88 7.36
CA LEU A 11 -12.66 9.19 6.51
C LEU A 11 -12.65 9.74 5.08
N ALA A 12 -13.82 10.05 4.52
CA ALA A 12 -13.93 10.65 3.19
C ALA A 12 -13.34 12.07 3.16
N LEU A 13 -13.50 12.85 4.24
CA LEU A 13 -12.93 14.18 4.33
C LEU A 13 -11.40 14.14 4.51
N ALA A 14 -10.91 13.26 5.40
CA ALA A 14 -9.48 13.06 5.63
C ALA A 14 -8.77 12.50 4.37
N GLY A 15 -9.41 11.55 3.68
CA GLY A 15 -8.89 10.98 2.44
C GLY A 15 -8.80 12.00 1.30
N LYS A 16 -9.74 12.96 1.22
CA LYS A 16 -9.71 14.03 0.21
C LYS A 16 -8.59 15.05 0.43
N SER A 17 -8.24 15.36 1.68
CA SER A 17 -7.17 16.30 2.01
C SER A 17 -5.78 15.67 1.98
N LEU A 18 -5.65 14.41 2.42
CA LEU A 18 -4.35 13.70 2.47
C LEU A 18 -3.99 13.07 1.12
N GLY A 19 -4.99 12.66 0.32
CA GLY A 19 -4.75 12.02 -0.98
C GLY A 19 -4.15 12.94 -2.04
N LEU A 20 -4.34 14.26 -1.96
CA LEU A 20 -3.73 15.21 -2.90
C LEU A 20 -2.22 15.43 -2.63
N ALA A 21 -1.77 15.30 -1.38
CA ALA A 21 -0.35 15.47 -1.02
C ALA A 21 0.51 14.26 -1.43
N ALA A 22 -0.06 13.05 -1.41
CA ALA A 22 0.61 11.83 -1.85
C ALA A 22 0.92 11.79 -3.37
N LEU A 23 0.19 12.57 -4.16
CA LEU A 23 0.31 12.60 -5.64
C LEU A 23 1.45 13.51 -6.15
N SER A 24 2.10 14.32 -5.30
CA SER A 24 3.19 15.22 -5.74
C SER A 24 4.56 14.54 -5.88
N SER A 25 4.68 13.27 -5.49
CA SER A 25 5.93 12.50 -5.54
C SER A 25 6.00 11.62 -6.78
N ALA A 26 7.01 11.82 -7.64
CA ALA A 26 7.13 11.06 -8.89
C ALA A 26 7.29 9.54 -8.68
N THR A 27 7.93 9.13 -7.58
CA THR A 27 8.19 7.72 -7.24
C THR A 27 6.95 7.03 -6.70
N VAL A 28 6.25 7.67 -5.75
CA VAL A 28 4.98 7.17 -5.22
C VAL A 28 3.89 7.24 -6.29
N ALA A 29 3.85 8.30 -7.09
CA ALA A 29 2.96 8.41 -8.24
C ALA A 29 3.20 7.28 -9.25
N SER A 30 4.44 6.84 -9.49
CA SER A 30 4.70 5.73 -10.41
C SER A 30 4.16 4.38 -9.89
N LEU A 31 4.28 4.11 -8.59
CA LEU A 31 3.73 2.90 -7.97
C LEU A 31 2.21 2.96 -7.88
N LEU A 32 1.66 4.14 -7.56
CA LEU A 32 0.23 4.38 -7.50
C LEU A 32 -0.43 4.44 -8.88
N LYS A 33 0.28 4.76 -9.98
CA LYS A 33 -0.30 4.80 -11.33
C LYS A 33 -1.00 3.51 -11.72
N ASN A 34 -0.43 2.36 -11.39
CA ASN A 34 -1.03 1.07 -11.71
C ASN A 34 -2.26 0.80 -10.82
N VAL A 35 -2.21 1.19 -9.55
CA VAL A 35 -3.34 1.09 -8.61
C VAL A 35 -4.45 2.07 -9.00
N GLU A 36 -4.11 3.29 -9.40
CA GLU A 36 -5.02 4.33 -9.87
C GLU A 36 -5.65 3.92 -11.20
N ALA A 37 -4.89 3.34 -12.12
CA ALA A 37 -5.40 2.81 -13.38
C ALA A 37 -6.40 1.66 -13.14
N ALA A 38 -6.09 0.75 -12.22
CA ALA A 38 -7.02 -0.30 -11.81
C ALA A 38 -8.26 0.29 -11.10
N ALA A 39 -8.09 1.26 -10.20
CA ALA A 39 -9.21 1.91 -9.53
C ALA A 39 -10.11 2.68 -10.51
N LYS A 40 -9.55 3.23 -11.59
CA LYS A 40 -10.30 3.89 -12.67
C LYS A 40 -11.25 2.94 -13.40
N THR A 41 -10.97 1.64 -13.46
CA THR A 41 -11.87 0.69 -14.15
C THR A 41 -13.21 0.56 -13.43
N VAL A 42 -13.24 0.75 -12.11
CA VAL A 42 -14.45 0.69 -11.29
C VAL A 42 -14.93 2.07 -10.80
N ALA A 43 -14.25 3.16 -11.15
CA ALA A 43 -14.55 4.50 -10.64
C ALA A 43 -15.94 5.05 -11.02
N HIS A 44 -16.58 4.44 -12.03
CA HIS A 44 -17.92 4.80 -12.48
C HIS A 44 -19.04 4.04 -11.73
N LEU A 45 -18.68 3.03 -10.94
CA LEU A 45 -19.60 2.19 -10.18
C LEU A 45 -19.85 2.77 -8.79
N THR A 46 -21.00 2.47 -8.19
CA THR A 46 -21.16 2.67 -6.74
C THR A 46 -20.27 1.70 -5.95
N PRO A 47 -19.97 1.98 -4.67
CA PRO A 47 -19.23 1.04 -3.84
C PRO A 47 -19.86 -0.36 -3.77
N GLU A 48 -21.19 -0.42 -3.74
CA GLU A 48 -21.93 -1.69 -3.73
C GLU A 48 -21.78 -2.44 -5.05
N GLU A 49 -21.80 -1.74 -6.18
CA GLU A 49 -21.60 -2.32 -7.51
C GLU A 49 -20.14 -2.80 -7.69
N ALA A 50 -19.16 -1.97 -7.33
CA ALA A 50 -17.75 -2.32 -7.40
C ALA A 50 -17.40 -3.50 -6.47
N ALA A 51 -18.09 -3.65 -5.33
CA ALA A 51 -17.93 -4.80 -4.45
C ALA A 51 -18.39 -6.11 -5.09
N MET A 52 -19.30 -6.07 -6.07
CA MET A 52 -19.81 -7.23 -6.80
C MET A 52 -19.06 -7.50 -8.12
N ASP A 53 -18.06 -6.69 -8.47
CA ASP A 53 -17.27 -6.84 -9.70
C ASP A 53 -16.20 -7.94 -9.53
N GLU A 54 -16.56 -9.18 -9.87
CA GLU A 54 -15.68 -10.33 -9.72
C GLU A 54 -14.42 -10.26 -10.61
N ASP A 55 -14.48 -9.63 -11.78
CA ASP A 55 -13.31 -9.50 -12.66
C ASP A 55 -12.26 -8.58 -12.04
N TYR A 56 -12.71 -7.47 -11.43
CA TYR A 56 -11.86 -6.57 -10.66
C TYR A 56 -11.23 -7.29 -9.46
N TRP A 57 -12.03 -7.99 -8.65
CA TRP A 57 -11.53 -8.68 -7.45
C TRP A 57 -10.67 -9.90 -7.78
N ALA A 58 -10.91 -10.59 -8.89
CA ALA A 58 -10.09 -11.71 -9.34
C ALA A 58 -8.64 -11.26 -9.60
N ILE A 59 -8.41 -10.09 -10.21
CA ILE A 59 -7.06 -9.55 -10.43
C ILE A 59 -6.34 -9.33 -9.09
N ILE A 60 -7.04 -8.73 -8.11
CA ILE A 60 -6.49 -8.49 -6.78
C ILE A 60 -6.17 -9.82 -6.09
N GLN A 61 -7.09 -10.78 -6.10
CA GLN A 61 -6.90 -12.09 -5.49
C GLN A 61 -5.72 -12.85 -6.13
N ASN A 62 -5.58 -12.77 -7.46
CA ASN A 62 -4.48 -13.39 -8.23
C ASN A 62 -3.11 -12.76 -7.96
N SER A 63 -3.07 -11.56 -7.35
CA SER A 63 -1.81 -10.89 -6.99
C SER A 63 -1.15 -11.52 -5.76
N PHE A 64 -1.87 -12.36 -5.00
CA PHE A 64 -1.35 -13.10 -3.85
C PHE A 64 -0.99 -14.53 -4.23
N THR A 65 0.01 -15.11 -3.54
CA THR A 65 0.49 -16.49 -3.80
C THR A 65 -0.12 -17.52 -2.86
N VAL A 66 -1.32 -17.28 -2.34
CA VAL A 66 -1.97 -18.17 -1.37
C VAL A 66 -2.61 -19.39 -2.03
N THR A 67 -2.67 -20.49 -1.29
CA THR A 67 -3.36 -21.72 -1.69
C THR A 67 -4.88 -21.49 -1.74
N ARG A 68 -5.53 -21.82 -2.86
CA ARG A 68 -6.98 -21.65 -3.05
C ARG A 68 -7.86 -22.67 -2.33
N GLY A 69 -7.28 -23.61 -1.61
CA GLY A 69 -7.98 -24.59 -0.80
C GLY A 69 -8.45 -24.06 0.57
N ILE A 70 -8.06 -22.83 0.95
CA ILE A 70 -8.42 -22.20 2.22
C ILE A 70 -9.02 -20.83 1.96
N ILE A 71 -10.17 -20.54 2.57
CA ILE A 71 -10.79 -19.22 2.56
C ILE A 71 -10.33 -18.48 3.82
N ASN A 72 -9.39 -17.54 3.68
CA ASN A 72 -8.92 -16.73 4.79
C ASN A 72 -9.84 -15.51 5.02
N LEU A 73 -10.74 -15.61 6.01
CA LEU A 73 -11.60 -14.51 6.44
C LEU A 73 -10.99 -13.64 7.55
N ASN A 74 -9.76 -13.93 8.00
CA ASN A 74 -9.08 -13.22 9.08
C ASN A 74 -7.82 -12.47 8.63
N ASN A 75 -7.85 -11.87 7.43
CA ASN A 75 -6.75 -11.04 6.94
C ASN A 75 -6.45 -9.83 7.85
N GLY A 76 -7.40 -9.42 8.69
CA GLY A 76 -7.19 -8.36 9.68
C GLY A 76 -6.25 -8.74 10.82
N GLY A 77 -6.14 -10.03 11.17
CA GLY A 77 -5.18 -10.51 12.16
C GLY A 77 -3.77 -10.63 11.60
N VAL A 78 -3.64 -11.31 10.46
CA VAL A 78 -2.41 -11.41 9.66
C VAL A 78 -2.80 -11.58 8.20
N SER A 79 -2.19 -10.82 7.31
CA SER A 79 -2.43 -10.91 5.87
C SER A 79 -1.18 -11.42 5.14
N PRO A 80 -1.32 -12.27 4.12
CA PRO A 80 -0.22 -12.58 3.21
C PRO A 80 0.21 -11.31 2.48
N SER A 81 1.49 -11.22 2.12
CA SER A 81 1.95 -10.18 1.21
C SER A 81 1.61 -10.54 -0.25
N PRO A 82 1.28 -9.56 -1.12
CA PRO A 82 1.22 -9.78 -2.56
C PRO A 82 2.55 -10.33 -3.09
N ARG A 83 2.51 -11.09 -4.19
CA ARG A 83 3.68 -11.75 -4.80
C ARG A 83 4.88 -10.82 -4.93
N ILE A 84 4.66 -9.62 -5.47
CA ILE A 84 5.72 -8.64 -5.74
C ILE A 84 6.47 -8.21 -4.47
N VAL A 85 5.78 -8.13 -3.33
CA VAL A 85 6.37 -7.76 -2.04
C VAL A 85 7.22 -8.91 -1.51
N THR A 86 6.68 -10.14 -1.53
CA THR A 86 7.42 -11.33 -1.11
C THR A 86 8.66 -11.56 -1.97
N GLU A 87 8.57 -11.38 -3.29
CA GLU A 87 9.71 -11.50 -4.19
C GLU A 87 10.76 -10.40 -3.95
N ALA A 88 10.33 -9.17 -3.63
CA ALA A 88 11.25 -8.10 -3.25
C ALA A 88 12.01 -8.44 -1.97
N LEU A 89 11.32 -8.95 -0.95
CA LEU A 89 11.93 -9.40 0.29
C LEU A 89 13.01 -10.47 0.03
N VAL A 90 12.69 -11.49 -0.77
CA VAL A 90 13.65 -12.56 -1.13
C VAL A 90 14.86 -11.98 -1.87
N ARG A 91 14.67 -11.06 -2.82
CA ARG A 91 15.79 -10.41 -3.53
C ARG A 91 16.70 -9.64 -2.58
N TYR A 92 16.14 -8.87 -1.66
CA TYR A 92 16.94 -8.12 -0.69
C TYR A 92 17.66 -9.02 0.33
N GLN A 93 17.06 -10.17 0.68
CA GLN A 93 17.75 -11.18 1.48
C GLN A 93 19.01 -11.68 0.77
N TRP A 94 18.89 -12.09 -0.50
CA TRP A 94 20.05 -12.54 -1.26
C TRP A 94 21.10 -11.44 -1.46
N GLN A 95 20.67 -10.20 -1.67
CA GLN A 95 21.59 -9.06 -1.79
C GLN A 95 22.44 -8.87 -0.52
N GLN A 96 21.88 -9.12 0.67
CA GLN A 96 22.64 -9.05 1.92
C GLN A 96 23.77 -10.08 1.95
N GLU A 97 23.58 -11.27 1.36
CA GLU A 97 24.57 -12.33 1.42
C GLU A 97 25.84 -12.02 0.60
N ASP A 98 25.79 -11.12 -0.38
CA ASP A 98 26.95 -10.76 -1.22
C ASP A 98 28.10 -10.13 -0.40
N ALA A 99 27.75 -9.27 0.56
CA ALA A 99 28.71 -8.57 1.44
C ALA A 99 27.99 -8.02 2.68
N THR A 100 27.63 -8.90 3.61
CA THR A 100 26.65 -8.65 4.69
C THR A 100 26.73 -7.28 5.36
N ALA A 101 27.86 -6.93 5.98
CA ALA A 101 27.99 -5.66 6.71
C ALA A 101 27.93 -4.44 5.78
N TYR A 102 28.56 -4.54 4.60
CA TYR A 102 28.57 -3.46 3.62
C TYR A 102 27.18 -3.25 3.02
N THR A 103 26.54 -4.30 2.51
CA THR A 103 25.21 -4.20 1.91
C THR A 103 24.16 -3.75 2.94
N MET A 104 24.17 -4.33 4.14
CA MET A 104 23.18 -3.98 5.16
C MET A 104 23.29 -2.50 5.54
N TRP A 105 24.48 -2.03 5.95
CA TRP A 105 24.63 -0.70 6.54
C TRP A 105 24.84 0.43 5.53
N GLN A 106 25.48 0.16 4.39
CA GLN A 106 25.79 1.21 3.40
C GLN A 106 24.75 1.30 2.29
N ILE A 107 23.98 0.23 2.04
CA ILE A 107 23.05 0.17 0.91
C ILE A 107 21.60 0.06 1.39
N LEU A 108 21.25 -0.94 2.21
CA LEU A 108 19.85 -1.23 2.54
C LEU A 108 19.31 -0.37 3.67
N GLU A 109 20.04 -0.22 4.78
CA GLU A 109 19.60 0.58 5.94
C GLU A 109 19.29 2.05 5.57
N PRO A 110 20.10 2.75 4.77
CA PRO A 110 19.79 4.11 4.34
C PRO A 110 18.49 4.22 3.52
N GLN A 111 18.02 3.14 2.89
CA GLN A 111 16.75 3.15 2.13
C GLN A 111 15.53 3.31 3.02
N SER A 112 15.64 3.05 4.33
CA SER A 112 14.56 3.31 5.29
C SER A 112 14.09 4.77 5.26
N GLU A 113 14.98 5.72 4.99
CA GLU A 113 14.66 7.15 4.86
C GLU A 113 13.84 7.46 3.60
N THR A 114 14.13 6.77 2.51
CA THR A 114 13.32 6.83 1.29
C THR A 114 11.91 6.29 1.55
N ILE A 115 11.80 5.18 2.29
CA ILE A 115 10.51 4.59 2.68
C ILE A 115 9.76 5.54 3.60
N ARG A 116 10.43 6.13 4.60
CA ARG A 116 9.85 7.10 5.54
C ARG A 116 9.27 8.32 4.81
N THR A 117 10.00 8.82 3.80
CA THR A 117 9.55 9.90 2.93
C THR A 117 8.29 9.49 2.14
N GLY A 118 8.29 8.33 1.49
CA GLY A 118 7.11 7.85 0.75
C GLY A 118 5.88 7.59 1.63
N LEU A 119 6.07 7.11 2.86
CA LEU A 119 4.99 6.96 3.84
C LEU A 119 4.45 8.32 4.28
N ALA A 120 5.31 9.28 4.58
CA ALA A 120 4.91 10.63 4.96
C ALA A 120 4.09 11.31 3.87
N GLU A 121 4.49 11.14 2.60
CA GLU A 121 3.73 11.59 1.44
C GLU A 121 2.36 10.92 1.38
N LEU A 122 2.31 9.59 1.52
CA LEU A 122 1.06 8.83 1.52
C LEU A 122 0.08 9.27 2.63
N PHE A 123 0.61 9.55 3.82
CA PHE A 123 -0.17 9.98 4.98
C PHE A 123 -0.38 11.50 5.06
N GLY A 124 0.23 12.29 4.16
CA GLY A 124 0.15 13.74 4.14
C GLY A 124 0.68 14.41 5.40
N CYS A 125 1.78 13.90 5.98
CA CYS A 125 2.43 14.43 7.18
C CYS A 125 3.93 14.68 6.93
N ASP A 126 4.64 15.24 7.91
CA ASP A 126 6.10 15.37 7.83
C ASP A 126 6.77 14.00 8.04
N ARG A 127 7.92 13.76 7.39
CA ARG A 127 8.68 12.51 7.57
C ARG A 127 9.12 12.31 9.02
N GLU A 128 9.40 13.38 9.74
CA GLU A 128 9.79 13.35 11.15
C GLU A 128 8.66 12.86 12.06
N GLU A 129 7.42 12.78 11.54
CA GLU A 129 6.26 12.18 12.23
C GLU A 129 6.11 10.67 11.94
N ILE A 130 6.96 10.10 11.07
CA ILE A 130 6.92 8.67 10.70
C ILE A 130 8.06 7.91 11.39
N ALA A 131 7.71 6.94 12.22
CA ALA A 131 8.63 5.94 12.73
C ALA A 131 8.35 4.57 12.08
N ILE A 132 9.37 3.98 11.46
CA ILE A 132 9.31 2.58 11.00
C ILE A 132 9.79 1.71 12.15
N THR A 133 8.93 0.80 12.58
CA THR A 133 9.22 -0.17 13.63
C THR A 133 8.96 -1.58 13.08
N ARG A 134 9.49 -2.59 13.77
CA ARG A 134 9.28 -4.04 13.57
C ARG A 134 8.88 -4.52 12.16
#